data_AF-R7TCK7-F1
#
_entry.id   AF-R7TCK7-F1
#
_cell.length_a   1.000
_cell.length_b   1.000
_cell.length_c   1.000
_cell.angle_alpha   90.00
_cell.angle_beta   90.00
_cell.angle_gamma   90.00
#
_symmetry.space_group_name_H-M   'P 1'
#
loop_
_entity.id
_entity.type
_entity.pdbx_description
1 polymer ?
#
loop_
_entity_poly.entity_id
_entity_poly.type
_entity_poly.pdbx_seq_one_letter_code
_entity_poly.pdbx_strand_id
1 'polypeptide(L)'
;LMMRRSVNELREQGIYPPLKTPPAFAEQSKHLERAKTGDILRQKLQHRPDRQALVQHHILEDSTADPSLQERQRLLKKARLQDCLSNSLAHRPGPLELVEGNIL
;
A
#
# COMPACT_ATOMS: atom_id res chain seq x y z
N LEU A 1 -44.61 13.24 -11.34
CA LEU A 1 -43.83 13.36 -10.08
C LEU A 1 -43.40 12.02 -9.49
N MET A 2 -44.14 10.92 -9.66
CA MET A 2 -43.86 9.62 -9.03
C MET A 2 -42.64 8.85 -9.57
N MET A 3 -42.01 9.30 -10.66
CA MET A 3 -40.83 8.66 -11.27
C MET A 3 -39.56 9.51 -11.19
N ARG A 4 -39.60 10.65 -10.48
CA ARG A 4 -38.40 11.50 -10.35
C ARG A 4 -37.48 10.91 -9.29
N ARG A 5 -36.19 10.83 -9.60
CA ARG A 5 -35.14 10.57 -8.62
C ARG A 5 -35.17 11.66 -7.54
N SER A 6 -34.88 11.27 -6.32
CA SER A 6 -34.71 12.19 -5.20
C SER A 6 -33.51 13.11 -5.43
N VAL A 7 -33.53 14.30 -4.83
CA VAL A 7 -32.40 15.25 -4.90
C VAL A 7 -31.12 14.64 -4.31
N ASN A 8 -31.25 13.79 -3.30
CA ASN A 8 -30.13 13.08 -2.70
C ASN A 8 -29.46 12.13 -3.69
N GLU A 9 -30.24 11.31 -4.41
CA GLU A 9 -29.71 10.40 -5.45
C GLU A 9 -29.00 11.16 -6.56
N LEU A 10 -29.56 12.28 -7.01
CA LEU A 10 -28.94 13.09 -8.07
C LEU A 10 -27.61 13.72 -7.62
N ARG A 11 -27.47 14.07 -6.34
CA ARG A 11 -26.21 14.57 -5.77
C ARG A 11 -25.17 13.47 -5.66
N GLU A 12 -25.55 12.27 -5.21
CA GLU A 12 -24.64 11.12 -5.13
C GLU A 12 -24.09 10.73 -6.51
N GLN A 13 -24.90 10.90 -7.55
CA GLN A 13 -24.49 10.73 -8.94
C GLN A 13 -23.69 11.91 -9.52
N GLY A 14 -23.45 12.97 -8.72
CA GLY A 14 -22.70 14.15 -9.14
C GLY A 14 -23.43 15.08 -10.12
N ILE A 15 -24.77 14.94 -10.25
CA ILE A 15 -25.60 15.75 -11.16
C ILE A 15 -25.96 17.10 -10.51
N TYR A 16 -26.27 17.11 -9.22
CA TYR A 16 -26.59 18.34 -8.45
C TYR A 16 -25.46 18.72 -7.48
N PRO A 17 -25.21 20.03 -7.24
CA PRO A 17 -24.24 20.50 -6.26
C PRO A 17 -24.63 20.09 -4.82
N PRO A 18 -23.67 20.02 -3.89
CA PRO A 18 -23.95 19.67 -2.51
C PRO A 18 -24.94 20.65 -1.87
N LEU A 19 -25.93 20.14 -1.13
CA LEU A 19 -26.98 20.95 -0.46
C LEU A 19 -26.43 22.04 0.48
N LYS A 20 -25.21 21.88 0.99
CA LYS A 20 -24.54 22.85 1.86
C LYS A 20 -23.92 24.02 1.08
N THR A 21 -23.82 23.92 -0.24
CA THR A 21 -23.22 24.95 -1.10
C THR A 21 -24.37 25.69 -1.80
N PRO A 22 -24.52 27.00 -1.58
CA PRO A 22 -25.50 27.78 -2.31
C PRO A 22 -25.26 27.67 -3.83
N PRO A 23 -26.29 27.51 -4.67
CA PRO A 23 -26.12 27.33 -6.12
C PRO A 23 -25.28 28.42 -6.79
N ALA A 24 -25.39 29.67 -6.31
CA ALA A 24 -24.63 30.82 -6.81
C ALA A 24 -23.11 30.69 -6.63
N PHE A 25 -22.65 29.90 -5.66
CA PHE A 25 -21.23 29.72 -5.34
C PHE A 25 -20.69 28.34 -5.69
N ALA A 26 -21.50 27.47 -6.31
CA ALA A 26 -21.14 26.08 -6.57
C ALA A 26 -19.86 25.95 -7.42
N GLU A 27 -19.68 26.84 -8.40
CA GLU A 27 -18.50 26.85 -9.27
C GLU A 27 -17.25 27.33 -8.52
N GLN A 28 -17.35 28.42 -7.75
CA GLN A 28 -16.25 28.94 -6.95
C GLN A 28 -15.81 27.92 -5.89
N SER A 29 -16.76 27.25 -5.22
CA SER A 29 -16.46 26.18 -4.29
C SER A 29 -15.75 25.02 -4.99
N LYS A 30 -16.18 24.62 -6.18
CA LYS A 30 -15.50 23.57 -6.97
C LYS A 30 -14.07 23.98 -7.34
N HIS A 31 -13.85 25.23 -7.74
CA HIS A 31 -12.50 25.75 -8.03
C HIS A 31 -11.61 25.77 -6.80
N LEU A 32 -12.14 26.21 -5.65
CA LEU A 32 -11.41 26.23 -4.39
C LEU A 32 -11.01 24.81 -3.95
N GLU A 33 -11.94 23.85 -4.01
CA GLU A 33 -11.64 22.45 -3.68
C GLU A 33 -10.60 21.84 -4.63
N ARG A 34 -10.67 22.19 -5.93
CA ARG A 34 -9.64 21.79 -6.90
C ARG A 34 -8.27 22.42 -6.60
N ALA A 35 -8.24 23.69 -6.22
CA ALA A 35 -7.00 24.37 -5.86
C ALA A 35 -6.38 23.74 -4.60
N LYS A 36 -7.16 23.55 -3.54
CA LYS A 36 -6.73 22.88 -2.31
C LYS A 36 -6.16 21.48 -2.57
N THR A 37 -6.87 20.66 -3.34
CA THR A 37 -6.40 19.31 -3.70
C THR A 37 -5.12 19.36 -4.53
N GLY A 38 -5.00 20.33 -5.44
CA GLY A 38 -3.78 20.59 -6.21
C GLY A 38 -2.58 20.97 -5.32
N ASP A 39 -2.78 21.83 -4.33
CA ASP A 39 -1.73 22.27 -3.40
C ASP A 39 -1.25 21.11 -2.52
N ILE A 40 -2.19 20.33 -1.97
CA ILE A 40 -1.87 19.11 -1.20
C ILE A 40 -1.09 18.11 -2.05
N LEU A 41 -1.50 17.90 -3.30
CA LEU A 41 -0.80 16.98 -4.19
C LEU A 41 0.61 17.48 -4.52
N ARG A 42 0.79 18.78 -4.76
CA ARG A 42 2.11 19.39 -5.00
C ARG A 42 3.04 19.15 -3.82
N GLN A 43 2.58 19.37 -2.60
CA GLN A 43 3.34 19.11 -1.38
C GLN A 43 3.71 17.62 -1.25
N LYS A 44 2.75 16.71 -1.49
CA LYS A 44 2.99 15.26 -1.42
C LYS A 44 3.98 14.76 -2.47
N LEU A 45 3.96 15.35 -3.67
CA LEU A 45 4.91 15.01 -4.74
C LEU A 45 6.32 15.51 -4.41
N GLN A 46 6.46 16.68 -3.79
CA GLN A 46 7.76 17.19 -3.32
C GLN A 46 8.41 16.29 -2.27
N HIS A 47 7.61 15.73 -1.37
CA HIS A 47 8.08 14.82 -0.32
C HIS A 47 7.88 13.34 -0.67
N ARG A 48 7.79 13.01 -1.96
CA ARG A 48 7.59 11.61 -2.39
C ARG A 48 8.85 10.79 -2.09
N PRO A 49 8.77 9.72 -1.28
CA PRO A 49 9.90 8.84 -1.04
C PRO A 49 10.28 8.08 -2.32
N ASP A 50 11.55 7.77 -2.44
CA ASP A 50 12.07 6.96 -3.54
C ASP A 50 11.76 5.46 -3.32
N ARG A 51 11.99 4.64 -4.35
CA ARG A 51 11.73 3.20 -4.25
C ARG A 51 12.61 2.55 -3.18
N GLN A 52 13.88 2.97 -3.03
CA GLN A 52 14.79 2.31 -2.11
C GLN A 52 14.36 2.55 -0.65
N ALA A 53 13.92 3.75 -0.29
CA ALA A 53 13.33 3.99 1.03
C ALA A 53 12.14 3.07 1.30
N LEU A 54 11.24 2.89 0.32
CA LEU A 54 10.08 1.99 0.47
C LEU A 54 10.49 0.52 0.67
N VAL A 55 11.56 0.07 0.02
CA VAL A 55 12.12 -1.28 0.22
C VAL A 55 12.78 -1.41 1.60
N GLN A 56 13.56 -0.42 2.03
CA GLN A 56 14.20 -0.39 3.34
C GLN A 56 13.18 -0.42 4.49
N HIS A 57 12.03 0.24 4.30
CA HIS A 57 10.93 0.21 5.25
C HIS A 57 10.02 -1.02 5.12
N HIS A 58 10.38 -2.01 4.28
CA HIS A 58 9.60 -3.22 4.02
C HIS A 58 8.16 -2.98 3.54
N ILE A 59 7.93 -1.85 2.84
CA ILE A 59 6.65 -1.54 2.19
C ILE A 59 6.60 -2.20 0.81
N LEU A 60 7.71 -2.15 0.06
CA LEU A 60 7.88 -2.83 -1.22
C LEU A 60 8.87 -3.98 -1.10
N GLU A 61 8.64 -5.04 -1.87
CA GLU A 61 9.59 -6.13 -2.01
C GLU A 61 10.81 -5.69 -2.82
N ASP A 62 12.01 -6.13 -2.43
CA ASP A 62 13.21 -5.93 -3.22
C ASP A 62 13.28 -6.94 -4.37
N SER A 63 12.46 -6.71 -5.39
CA SER A 63 12.43 -7.54 -6.60
C SER A 63 12.34 -6.70 -7.86
N THR A 64 13.00 -7.18 -8.90
CA THR A 64 12.91 -6.68 -10.28
C THR A 64 11.82 -7.39 -11.07
N ALA A 65 11.17 -8.40 -10.51
CA ALA A 65 10.07 -9.11 -11.15
C ALA A 65 8.83 -8.20 -11.29
N ASP A 66 8.02 -8.52 -12.30
CA ASP A 66 6.76 -7.85 -12.57
C ASP A 66 5.85 -7.82 -11.33
N PRO A 67 5.13 -6.70 -11.04
CA PRO A 67 4.26 -6.58 -9.87
C PRO A 67 3.25 -7.72 -9.71
N SER A 68 2.76 -8.31 -10.81
CA SER A 68 1.80 -9.42 -10.77
C SER A 68 2.41 -10.74 -10.25
N LEU A 69 3.74 -10.87 -10.29
CA LEU A 69 4.48 -12.07 -9.88
C LEU A 69 5.14 -11.93 -8.51
N GLN A 70 5.31 -10.71 -8.00
CA GLN A 70 6.04 -10.44 -6.74
C GLN A 70 5.50 -11.26 -5.56
N GLU A 71 4.18 -11.35 -5.42
CA GLU A 71 3.58 -12.12 -4.32
C GLU A 71 3.88 -13.61 -4.43
N ARG A 72 3.79 -14.19 -5.64
CA ARG A 72 4.14 -15.61 -5.86
C ARG A 72 5.62 -15.88 -5.59
N GLN A 73 6.49 -14.95 -5.99
CA GLN A 73 7.93 -15.03 -5.71
C GLN A 73 8.21 -14.97 -4.21
N ARG A 74 7.54 -14.08 -3.48
CA ARG A 74 7.67 -13.94 -2.02
C ARG A 74 7.26 -15.22 -1.29
N LEU A 75 6.13 -15.80 -1.67
CA LEU A 75 5.66 -17.08 -1.12
C LEU A 75 6.65 -18.22 -1.40
N LEU A 76 7.17 -18.30 -2.62
CA LEU A 76 8.18 -19.30 -2.99
C LEU A 76 9.47 -19.13 -2.18
N LYS A 77 9.96 -17.89 -2.01
CA LYS A 77 11.14 -17.59 -1.20
C LYS A 77 10.93 -18.02 0.24
N LYS A 78 9.74 -17.76 0.81
CA LYS A 78 9.38 -18.20 2.17
C LYS A 78 9.37 -19.73 2.30
N ALA A 79 8.74 -20.44 1.36
CA ALA A 79 8.70 -21.90 1.37
C ALA A 79 10.10 -22.52 1.32
N ARG A 80 10.94 -22.04 0.38
CA ARG A 80 12.34 -22.50 0.28
C ARG A 80 13.13 -22.25 1.56
N LEU A 81 12.98 -21.07 2.17
CA LEU A 81 13.64 -20.76 3.44
C LEU A 81 13.18 -21.71 4.55
N GLN A 82 11.89 -21.99 4.64
CA GLN A 82 11.35 -22.93 5.62
C GLN A 82 11.93 -24.33 5.42
N ASP A 83 11.99 -24.83 4.19
CA ASP A 83 12.53 -26.15 3.89
C ASP A 83 14.03 -26.25 4.22
N CYS A 84 14.82 -25.23 3.83
CA CYS A 84 16.25 -25.15 4.15
C CYS A 84 16.50 -25.10 5.66
N LEU A 85 15.73 -24.29 6.40
CA LEU A 85 15.84 -24.20 7.85
C LEU A 85 15.46 -25.52 8.53
N SER A 86 14.38 -26.17 8.06
CA SER A 86 13.95 -27.47 8.56
C SER A 86 15.07 -28.51 8.45
N ASN A 87 15.71 -28.60 7.27
CA ASN A 87 16.82 -29.52 7.05
C ASN A 87 18.04 -29.20 7.93
N SER A 88 18.35 -27.92 8.10
CA SER A 88 19.49 -27.47 8.93
C SER A 88 19.26 -27.76 10.42
N LEU A 89 18.03 -27.60 10.89
CA LEU A 89 17.65 -27.91 12.26
C LEU A 89 17.59 -29.42 12.52
N ALA A 90 17.23 -30.23 11.53
CA ALA A 90 17.23 -31.68 11.65
C ALA A 90 18.64 -32.25 11.89
N HIS A 91 19.68 -31.60 11.35
CA HIS A 91 21.08 -31.96 11.54
C HIS A 91 21.78 -31.10 12.60
N ARG A 92 21.00 -30.51 13.52
CA ARG A 92 21.57 -29.63 14.54
C ARG A 92 22.47 -30.45 15.48
N PRO A 93 23.73 -30.04 15.68
CA PRO A 93 24.64 -30.79 16.52
C PRO A 93 24.20 -30.79 17.98
N GLY A 94 24.46 -31.92 18.65
CA GLY A 94 24.16 -32.10 20.06
C GLY A 94 25.12 -31.33 20.97
N PRO A 95 24.79 -31.18 22.27
CA PRO A 95 25.67 -30.49 23.22
C PRO A 95 27.07 -31.11 23.35
N LEU A 96 27.18 -32.43 23.23
CA LEU A 96 28.48 -33.13 23.30
C LEU A 96 29.38 -32.76 22.12
N GLU A 97 28.82 -32.74 20.90
CA GLU A 97 29.55 -32.38 19.67
C GLU A 97 30.06 -30.93 19.72
N LEU A 98 29.32 -30.03 20.37
CA LEU A 98 29.73 -28.64 20.54
C LEU A 98 30.88 -28.47 21.55
N VAL A 99 30.94 -29.30 22.60
CA VAL A 99 32.07 -29.33 23.56
C VAL A 99 33.32 -29.89 22.88
N GLU A 100 33.21 -30.97 22.11
CA GLU A 100 34.33 -31.51 21.30
C GLU A 100 34.85 -30.47 20.29
N GLY A 101 33.95 -29.62 19.77
CA GLY A 101 34.26 -28.51 18.89
C GLY A 101 34.89 -27.27 19.56
N ASN A 102 35.11 -27.28 20.88
CA ASN A 102 35.67 -26.16 21.66
C ASN A 102 34.91 -24.82 21.52
N ILE A 103 33.59 -24.87 21.34
CA ILE A 103 32.72 -23.67 21.18
C ILE A 103 31.64 -23.55 22.26
N LEU A 104 31.74 -24.35 23.33
CA LEU A 104 30.91 -24.30 24.53
C LEU A 104 31.77 -24.12 25.78
#